data_AF-A0A316AUM0-F1
#
_entry.id   AF-A0A316AUM0-F1
#
_cell.length_a   1.000
_cell.length_b   1.000
_cell.length_c   1.000
_cell.angle_alpha   90.00
_cell.angle_beta   90.00
_cell.angle_gamma   90.00
#
_symmetry.space_group_name_H-M   'P 1'
#
loop_
_entity.id
_entity.type
_entity.pdbx_description
1 polymer ?
#
loop_
_entity_poly.entity_id
_entity_poly.type
_entity_poly.pdbx_seq_one_letter_code
_entity_poly.pdbx_strand_id
1 'polypeptide(L)'
;MKYLMILLCTWSYLSMAQTNNGKTLDEQWKQAEETINKNTTGKITQAKLNDCLNIIMDLSMSLKDSLAQAKTGWEDQTIIWTGTSIPWAFGDNSYPKQVARALKCKIYNNSISGSTIIFRAPDSSQQGSYGMAGTYSQLRAAGFSQNYSYENRILAFTVPPYNGNTIVIDHGPNDMASLKSGKLGDIDSYDVRTFYGAYNQIIKKTLESNPHLRIIITTLINRYQVNGVSQEFFEKAVTAQREIAKKWGLPLLDYAQLAGVNEVTVQPGRLTSDGLHPTKEFSDRIAQISINFFKTLTP
;
A
#
# COMPACT_ATOMS: atom_id res chain seq x y z
N MET A 1 -19.05 -44.20 -13.75
CA MET A 1 -17.90 -43.90 -14.62
C MET A 1 -18.06 -42.61 -15.45
N LYS A 2 -19.23 -42.26 -16.02
CA LYS A 2 -19.40 -40.97 -16.75
C LYS A 2 -19.27 -39.69 -15.87
N TYR A 3 -19.52 -39.77 -14.56
CA TYR A 3 -19.22 -38.68 -13.62
C TYR A 3 -17.71 -38.44 -13.43
N LEU A 4 -16.88 -39.48 -13.58
CA LEU A 4 -15.42 -39.37 -13.62
C LEU A 4 -14.98 -38.64 -14.90
N MET A 5 -15.74 -38.77 -16.00
CA MET A 5 -15.50 -38.12 -17.30
C MET A 5 -15.68 -36.59 -17.23
N ILE A 6 -16.71 -36.12 -16.54
CA ILE A 6 -16.94 -34.67 -16.35
C ILE A 6 -15.91 -34.11 -15.38
N LEU A 7 -15.62 -34.82 -14.26
CA LEU A 7 -14.54 -34.47 -13.33
C LEU A 7 -13.14 -34.43 -13.99
N LEU A 8 -12.86 -35.33 -14.94
CA LEU A 8 -11.62 -35.33 -15.73
C LEU A 8 -11.57 -34.20 -16.77
N CYS A 9 -12.71 -33.78 -17.34
CA CYS A 9 -12.78 -32.60 -18.19
C CYS A 9 -12.59 -31.31 -17.37
N THR A 10 -13.17 -31.20 -16.17
CA THR A 10 -12.90 -30.07 -15.25
C THR A 10 -11.48 -30.10 -14.70
N TRP A 11 -10.90 -31.27 -14.41
CA TRP A 11 -9.50 -31.39 -13.97
C TRP A 11 -8.51 -31.10 -15.10
N SER A 12 -8.84 -31.48 -16.35
CA SER A 12 -8.10 -31.07 -17.55
C SER A 12 -8.16 -29.54 -17.70
N TYR A 13 -9.33 -28.92 -17.56
CA TYR A 13 -9.47 -27.46 -17.63
C TYR A 13 -8.71 -26.72 -16.51
N LEU A 14 -8.68 -27.29 -15.29
CA LEU A 14 -7.93 -26.77 -14.14
C LEU A 14 -6.41 -26.97 -14.26
N SER A 15 -5.94 -28.06 -14.90
CA SER A 15 -4.51 -28.34 -15.12
C SER A 15 -3.93 -27.69 -16.39
N MET A 16 -4.79 -27.40 -17.38
CA MET A 16 -4.48 -26.60 -18.58
C MET A 16 -4.15 -25.14 -18.26
N ALA A 17 -4.66 -24.61 -17.15
CA ALA A 17 -4.26 -23.30 -16.64
C ALA A 17 -2.80 -23.26 -16.12
N GLN A 18 -2.09 -24.41 -16.05
CA GLN A 18 -0.74 -24.50 -15.48
C GLN A 18 0.33 -25.16 -16.37
N THR A 19 0.05 -25.67 -17.58
CA THR A 19 1.11 -26.32 -18.40
C THR A 19 1.12 -25.92 -19.88
N ASN A 20 2.15 -25.14 -20.25
CA ASN A 20 2.58 -24.87 -21.63
C ASN A 20 3.13 -26.16 -22.26
N ASN A 21 2.35 -26.85 -23.10
CA ASN A 21 2.82 -28.01 -23.87
C ASN A 21 2.56 -27.92 -25.38
N GLY A 22 2.42 -26.70 -25.92
CA GLY A 22 2.57 -26.44 -27.36
C GLY A 22 1.53 -27.05 -28.32
N LYS A 23 0.47 -27.68 -27.83
CA LYS A 23 -0.70 -28.08 -28.64
C LYS A 23 -1.81 -27.04 -28.52
N THR A 24 -2.54 -26.84 -29.59
CA THR A 24 -3.71 -25.94 -29.60
C THR A 24 -4.88 -26.58 -28.84
N LEU A 25 -5.78 -25.75 -28.30
CA LEU A 25 -7.01 -26.19 -27.60
C LEU A 25 -7.84 -27.15 -28.46
N ASP A 26 -7.91 -26.91 -29.77
CA ASP A 26 -8.68 -27.71 -30.72
C ASP A 26 -8.10 -29.13 -30.92
N GLU A 27 -6.78 -29.28 -30.91
CA GLU A 27 -6.13 -30.60 -31.03
C GLU A 27 -6.33 -31.45 -29.77
N GLN A 28 -6.32 -30.81 -28.61
CA GLN A 28 -6.54 -31.48 -27.33
C GLN A 28 -8.01 -31.88 -27.15
N TRP A 29 -8.94 -31.07 -27.65
CA TRP A 29 -10.38 -31.38 -27.67
C TRP A 29 -10.69 -32.60 -28.55
N LYS A 30 -10.17 -32.64 -29.79
CA LYS A 30 -10.38 -33.78 -30.71
C LYS A 30 -9.88 -35.12 -30.14
N GLN A 31 -8.75 -35.11 -29.44
CA GLN A 31 -8.17 -36.31 -28.83
C GLN A 31 -9.04 -36.85 -27.67
N ALA A 32 -9.67 -35.95 -26.91
CA ALA A 32 -10.64 -36.31 -25.88
C ALA A 32 -11.92 -36.91 -26.48
N GLU A 33 -12.46 -36.30 -27.54
CA GLU A 33 -13.64 -36.80 -28.26
C GLU A 33 -13.44 -38.22 -28.83
N GLU A 34 -12.29 -38.50 -29.47
CA GLU A 34 -11.99 -39.83 -30.01
C GLU A 34 -11.93 -40.92 -28.92
N THR A 35 -11.41 -40.57 -27.75
CA THR A 35 -11.28 -41.49 -26.61
C THR A 35 -12.62 -41.79 -25.95
N ILE A 36 -13.54 -40.81 -25.96
CA ILE A 36 -14.90 -40.91 -25.43
C ILE A 36 -15.78 -41.78 -26.33
N ASN A 37 -15.70 -41.56 -27.65
CA ASN A 37 -16.50 -42.26 -28.64
C ASN A 37 -16.19 -43.77 -28.69
N LYS A 38 -14.98 -44.19 -28.34
CA LYS A 38 -14.60 -45.61 -28.26
C LYS A 38 -15.20 -46.37 -27.07
N ASN A 39 -15.71 -45.70 -26.04
CA ASN A 39 -15.91 -46.33 -24.71
C ASN A 39 -17.33 -46.23 -24.11
N THR A 40 -18.38 -45.82 -24.84
CA THR A 40 -19.71 -45.63 -24.22
C THR A 40 -20.88 -46.27 -24.97
N THR A 41 -21.44 -47.35 -24.39
CA THR A 41 -22.53 -48.19 -24.95
C THR A 41 -23.90 -48.00 -24.28
N GLY A 42 -24.23 -46.85 -23.69
CA GLY A 42 -25.53 -46.64 -23.00
C GLY A 42 -26.17 -45.26 -23.22
N LYS A 43 -27.48 -45.25 -23.57
CA LYS A 43 -28.31 -44.05 -23.81
C LYS A 43 -28.58 -43.29 -22.51
N ILE A 44 -28.25 -41.99 -22.51
CA ILE A 44 -28.56 -41.02 -21.46
C ILE A 44 -29.83 -40.25 -21.87
N THR A 45 -30.67 -39.88 -20.91
CA THR A 45 -31.88 -39.08 -21.16
C THR A 45 -31.54 -37.58 -21.24
N GLN A 46 -32.25 -36.84 -22.07
CA GLN A 46 -32.05 -35.39 -22.25
C GLN A 46 -32.16 -34.61 -20.93
N ALA A 47 -33.04 -35.04 -20.01
CA ALA A 47 -33.19 -34.41 -18.70
C ALA A 47 -31.89 -34.45 -17.87
N LYS A 48 -31.20 -35.60 -17.85
CA LYS A 48 -29.92 -35.74 -17.13
C LYS A 48 -28.79 -34.95 -17.79
N LEU A 49 -28.87 -34.71 -19.10
CA LEU A 49 -27.93 -33.82 -19.80
C LEU A 49 -28.13 -32.36 -19.38
N ASN A 50 -29.40 -31.92 -19.28
CA ASN A 50 -29.74 -30.57 -18.87
C ASN A 50 -29.33 -30.29 -17.41
N ASP A 51 -29.51 -31.26 -16.50
CA ASP A 51 -29.08 -31.11 -15.10
C ASP A 51 -27.56 -30.92 -14.98
N CYS A 52 -26.77 -31.70 -15.73
CA CYS A 52 -25.32 -31.55 -15.77
C CYS A 52 -24.89 -30.20 -16.37
N LEU A 53 -25.57 -29.73 -17.43
CA LEU A 53 -25.29 -28.42 -18.04
C LEU A 53 -25.53 -27.27 -17.05
N ASN A 54 -26.60 -27.34 -16.26
CA ASN A 54 -26.90 -26.34 -15.24
C ASN A 54 -25.82 -26.30 -14.15
N ILE A 55 -25.38 -27.45 -13.64
CA ILE A 55 -24.30 -27.52 -12.63
C ILE A 55 -22.98 -26.93 -13.17
N ILE A 56 -22.67 -27.19 -14.45
CA ILE A 56 -21.47 -26.65 -15.09
C ILE A 56 -21.57 -25.14 -15.27
N MET A 57 -22.74 -24.62 -15.66
CA MET A 57 -22.98 -23.18 -15.76
C MET A 57 -22.80 -22.50 -14.40
N ASP A 58 -23.38 -23.07 -13.34
CA ASP A 58 -23.28 -22.54 -11.98
C ASP A 58 -21.82 -22.52 -11.48
N LEU A 59 -21.07 -23.60 -11.71
CA LEU A 59 -19.64 -23.65 -11.38
C LEU A 59 -18.82 -22.64 -12.20
N SER A 60 -19.13 -22.48 -13.48
CA SER A 60 -18.45 -21.51 -14.35
C SER A 60 -18.70 -20.06 -13.93
N MET A 61 -19.93 -19.74 -13.54
CA MET A 61 -20.29 -18.41 -13.01
C MET A 61 -19.61 -18.15 -11.67
N SER A 62 -19.65 -19.12 -10.74
CA SER A 62 -18.95 -19.02 -9.45
C SER A 62 -17.43 -18.84 -9.60
N LEU A 63 -16.81 -19.52 -10.58
CA LEU A 63 -15.39 -19.36 -10.88
C LEU A 63 -15.08 -17.98 -11.47
N LYS A 64 -15.93 -17.47 -12.37
CA LYS A 64 -15.80 -16.12 -12.92
C LYS A 64 -15.93 -15.06 -11.82
N ASP A 65 -16.88 -15.21 -10.91
CA ASP A 65 -17.07 -14.29 -9.79
C ASP A 65 -15.87 -14.35 -8.83
N SER A 66 -15.33 -15.54 -8.57
CA SER A 66 -14.12 -15.73 -7.76
C SER A 66 -12.88 -15.12 -8.42
N LEU A 67 -12.75 -15.21 -9.75
CA LEU A 67 -11.65 -14.61 -10.52
C LEU A 67 -11.81 -13.08 -10.63
N ALA A 68 -13.04 -12.58 -10.73
CA ALA A 68 -13.33 -11.15 -10.69
C ALA A 68 -13.05 -10.57 -9.30
N GLN A 69 -13.39 -11.28 -8.23
CA GLN A 69 -13.00 -10.95 -6.85
C GLN A 69 -11.48 -11.06 -6.62
N ALA A 70 -10.76 -11.87 -7.41
CA ALA A 70 -9.31 -11.97 -7.33
C ALA A 70 -8.56 -10.79 -7.96
N LYS A 71 -9.23 -9.96 -8.77
CA LYS A 71 -8.66 -8.69 -9.23
C LYS A 71 -8.83 -7.64 -8.15
N THR A 72 -7.71 -7.05 -7.75
CA THR A 72 -7.71 -5.98 -6.76
C THR A 72 -8.05 -4.63 -7.38
N GLY A 73 -7.92 -4.51 -8.71
CA GLY A 73 -8.02 -3.27 -9.48
C GLY A 73 -6.72 -2.44 -9.44
N TRP A 74 -5.79 -2.77 -8.53
CA TRP A 74 -4.55 -2.05 -8.33
C TRP A 74 -3.42 -2.50 -9.25
N GLU A 75 -3.61 -3.55 -10.05
CA GLU A 75 -2.57 -4.22 -10.84
C GLU A 75 -1.78 -3.25 -11.74
N ASP A 76 -2.47 -2.30 -12.37
CA ASP A 76 -1.87 -1.32 -13.30
C ASP A 76 -1.43 -0.01 -12.61
N GLN A 77 -1.60 0.08 -11.28
CA GLN A 77 -1.31 1.28 -10.52
C GLN A 77 0.17 1.36 -10.14
N THR A 78 0.68 2.60 -10.10
CA THR A 78 2.01 2.89 -9.56
C THR A 78 1.89 3.79 -8.34
N ILE A 79 2.24 3.24 -7.18
CA ILE A 79 2.17 3.92 -5.89
C ILE A 79 3.56 4.44 -5.50
N ILE A 80 3.60 5.69 -5.04
CA ILE A 80 4.78 6.35 -4.49
C ILE A 80 4.61 6.37 -2.98
N TRP A 81 5.35 5.52 -2.26
CA TRP A 81 5.28 5.46 -0.80
C TRP A 81 6.40 6.29 -0.21
N THR A 82 6.07 7.43 0.37
CA THR A 82 7.03 8.30 1.07
C THR A 82 6.95 8.06 2.56
N GLY A 83 8.08 8.13 3.26
CA GLY A 83 8.10 7.93 4.70
C GLY A 83 9.48 7.96 5.32
N THR A 84 9.59 7.40 6.52
CA THR A 84 10.78 7.47 7.37
C THR A 84 11.58 6.15 7.39
N SER A 85 12.31 5.87 8.48
CA SER A 85 12.97 4.57 8.72
C SER A 85 11.98 3.42 8.83
N ILE A 86 10.74 3.69 9.27
CA ILE A 86 9.71 2.66 9.51
C ILE A 86 9.27 1.97 8.20
N PRO A 87 8.77 2.68 7.17
CA PRO A 87 8.48 2.07 5.87
C PRO A 87 9.70 1.63 5.09
N TRP A 88 10.88 2.19 5.39
CA TRP A 88 12.14 1.78 4.76
C TRP A 88 12.68 0.44 5.29
N ALA A 89 12.37 0.09 6.54
CA ALA A 89 12.90 -1.09 7.23
C ALA A 89 12.61 -2.39 6.49
N PHE A 90 13.46 -3.40 6.69
CA PHE A 90 13.33 -4.76 6.14
C PHE A 90 13.47 -4.88 4.61
N GLY A 91 13.87 -3.83 3.89
CA GLY A 91 14.20 -3.90 2.45
C GLY A 91 13.04 -4.44 1.61
N ASP A 92 13.26 -5.53 0.88
CA ASP A 92 12.23 -6.20 0.07
C ASP A 92 11.08 -6.80 0.90
N ASN A 93 11.26 -6.92 2.21
CA ASN A 93 10.23 -7.35 3.15
C ASN A 93 9.57 -6.19 3.90
N SER A 94 9.87 -4.94 3.54
CA SER A 94 9.15 -3.77 4.05
C SER A 94 7.65 -3.86 3.78
N TYR A 95 6.81 -3.28 4.65
CA TYR A 95 5.36 -3.33 4.45
C TYR A 95 4.89 -2.70 3.13
N PRO A 96 5.51 -1.63 2.57
CA PRO A 96 5.13 -1.16 1.22
C PRO A 96 5.40 -2.22 0.15
N LYS A 97 6.50 -2.99 0.24
CA LYS A 97 6.80 -4.05 -0.73
C LYS A 97 5.87 -5.25 -0.59
N GLN A 98 5.40 -5.54 0.62
CA GLN A 98 4.36 -6.54 0.85
C GLN A 98 3.02 -6.12 0.25
N VAL A 99 2.62 -4.86 0.42
CA VAL A 99 1.42 -4.29 -0.23
C VAL A 99 1.54 -4.43 -1.76
N ALA A 100 2.70 -4.09 -2.34
CA ALA A 100 2.95 -4.22 -3.78
C ALA A 100 2.69 -5.66 -4.28
N ARG A 101 3.24 -6.66 -3.57
CA ARG A 101 3.05 -8.07 -3.93
C ARG A 101 1.59 -8.51 -3.82
N ALA A 102 0.91 -8.12 -2.74
CA ALA A 102 -0.47 -8.54 -2.49
C ALA A 102 -1.48 -7.89 -3.45
N LEU A 103 -1.24 -6.63 -3.84
CA LEU A 103 -2.07 -5.89 -4.80
C LEU A 103 -1.60 -6.05 -6.25
N LYS A 104 -0.49 -6.76 -6.47
CA LYS A 104 0.16 -6.94 -7.78
C LYS A 104 0.43 -5.61 -8.50
N CYS A 105 0.69 -4.55 -7.74
CA CYS A 105 0.93 -3.20 -8.24
C CYS A 105 2.40 -2.83 -8.15
N LYS A 106 2.78 -1.71 -8.77
CA LYS A 106 4.14 -1.18 -8.66
C LYS A 106 4.23 -0.22 -7.49
N ILE A 107 5.16 -0.45 -6.56
CA ILE A 107 5.43 0.50 -5.47
C ILE A 107 6.88 0.96 -5.46
N TYR A 108 7.06 2.27 -5.60
CA TYR A 108 8.30 2.98 -5.32
C TYR A 108 8.32 3.36 -3.84
N ASN A 109 9.05 2.56 -3.04
CA ASN A 109 9.28 2.88 -1.64
C ASN A 109 10.34 3.99 -1.55
N ASN A 110 9.85 5.22 -1.53
CA ASN A 110 10.61 6.45 -1.44
C ASN A 110 10.71 6.95 0.01
N SER A 111 10.88 6.04 0.95
CA SER A 111 11.11 6.34 2.36
C SER A 111 12.58 6.58 2.66
N ILE A 112 12.89 7.47 3.62
CA ILE A 112 14.26 7.78 4.03
C ILE A 112 14.38 7.75 5.56
N SER A 113 15.37 7.02 6.08
CA SER A 113 15.66 7.01 7.51
C SER A 113 15.90 8.42 8.06
N GLY A 114 15.30 8.74 9.21
CA GLY A 114 15.45 10.05 9.87
C GLY A 114 14.72 11.23 9.20
N SER A 115 14.02 11.04 8.07
CA SER A 115 13.28 12.14 7.44
C SER A 115 12.10 12.62 8.29
N THR A 116 11.80 13.90 8.14
CA THR A 116 10.71 14.66 8.76
C THR A 116 9.79 15.19 7.67
N ILE A 117 8.53 15.48 7.98
CA ILE A 117 7.69 16.23 7.04
C ILE A 117 8.09 17.71 7.01
N ILE A 118 8.38 18.27 8.20
CA ILE A 118 8.70 19.67 8.41
C ILE A 118 10.05 20.04 7.77
N PHE A 119 10.06 21.06 6.93
CA PHE A 119 11.30 21.71 6.50
C PHE A 119 11.99 22.38 7.68
N ARG A 120 13.09 21.78 8.14
CA ARG A 120 14.00 22.39 9.12
C ARG A 120 15.05 23.22 8.37
N ALA A 121 15.14 24.51 8.68
CA ALA A 121 16.35 25.26 8.38
C ALA A 121 17.52 24.64 9.19
N PRO A 122 18.77 24.74 8.72
CA PRO A 122 19.92 24.21 9.45
C PRO A 122 20.09 25.02 10.74
N ASP A 123 19.57 24.50 11.86
CA ASP A 123 20.20 24.78 13.13
C ASP A 123 21.40 23.85 13.26
N SER A 124 22.50 24.37 13.80
CA SER A 124 23.81 23.73 13.82
C SER A 124 23.90 22.47 14.70
N SER A 125 22.76 21.93 15.15
CA SER A 125 22.71 20.88 16.18
C SER A 125 22.10 19.56 15.70
N GLN A 126 21.43 19.53 14.55
CA GLN A 126 20.75 18.31 14.05
C GLN A 126 21.18 17.95 12.62
N GLN A 127 22.44 17.54 12.47
CA GLN A 127 22.87 16.79 11.28
C GLN A 127 21.98 15.54 11.15
N GLY A 128 21.09 15.51 10.16
CA GLY A 128 20.39 14.28 9.74
C GLY A 128 18.86 14.27 9.77
N SER A 129 18.18 15.36 10.15
CA SER A 129 16.70 15.43 10.08
C SER A 129 16.24 16.26 8.88
N TYR A 130 15.78 15.57 7.83
CA TYR A 130 15.52 16.14 6.52
C TYR A 130 14.04 16.39 6.29
N GLY A 131 13.64 17.62 5.96
CA GLY A 131 12.22 17.96 5.78
C GLY A 131 11.71 17.82 4.35
N MET A 132 10.81 16.88 4.10
CA MET A 132 10.26 16.64 2.76
C MET A 132 9.51 17.86 2.19
N ALA A 133 8.93 18.71 3.02
CA ALA A 133 8.22 19.92 2.55
C ALA A 133 9.15 20.99 1.96
N GLY A 134 10.47 20.86 2.11
CA GLY A 134 11.42 21.78 1.48
C GLY A 134 11.44 21.65 -0.03
N THR A 135 11.49 22.78 -0.73
CA THR A 135 11.81 22.81 -2.16
C THR A 135 13.29 22.47 -2.40
N TYR A 136 13.63 22.10 -3.63
CA TYR A 136 14.97 21.89 -4.13
C TYR A 136 15.87 23.09 -3.82
N SER A 137 15.37 24.30 -4.10
CA SER A 137 16.11 25.55 -3.88
C SER A 137 16.34 25.83 -2.39
N GLN A 138 15.33 25.61 -1.54
CA GLN A 138 15.44 25.77 -0.09
C GLN A 138 16.43 24.77 0.51
N LEU A 139 16.39 23.51 0.10
CA LEU A 139 17.36 22.49 0.55
C LEU A 139 18.77 22.83 0.07
N ARG A 140 18.94 23.23 -1.19
CA ARG A 140 20.25 23.65 -1.72
C ARG A 140 20.80 24.85 -0.96
N ALA A 141 19.99 25.89 -0.73
CA ALA A 141 20.40 27.08 0.02
C ALA A 141 20.78 26.76 1.47
N ALA A 142 20.13 25.77 2.06
CA ALA A 142 20.43 25.26 3.39
C ALA A 142 21.64 24.29 3.45
N GLY A 143 22.31 24.01 2.32
CA GLY A 143 23.43 23.07 2.25
C GLY A 143 23.00 21.59 2.37
N PHE A 144 21.72 21.28 2.19
CA PHE A 144 21.18 19.93 2.24
C PHE A 144 21.11 19.28 0.86
N SER A 145 21.18 17.94 0.83
CA SER A 145 20.89 17.19 -0.39
C SER A 145 19.47 17.50 -0.87
N GLN A 146 19.33 17.75 -2.16
CA GLN A 146 18.04 18.11 -2.72
C GLN A 146 17.16 16.88 -2.96
N ASN A 147 17.73 15.68 -2.84
CA ASN A 147 16.99 14.43 -2.99
C ASN A 147 15.86 14.30 -1.98
N TYR A 148 15.88 15.03 -0.87
CA TYR A 148 14.85 15.03 0.16
C TYR A 148 13.61 15.86 -0.18
N SER A 149 13.68 16.76 -1.17
CA SER A 149 12.54 17.63 -1.52
C SER A 149 11.33 16.84 -1.99
N TYR A 150 10.13 17.35 -1.73
CA TYR A 150 8.90 16.79 -2.31
C TYR A 150 8.97 16.75 -3.85
N GLU A 151 9.68 17.67 -4.49
CA GLU A 151 9.92 17.64 -5.95
C GLU A 151 10.63 16.35 -6.36
N ASN A 152 11.70 15.97 -5.67
CA ASN A 152 12.44 14.74 -5.99
C ASN A 152 11.82 13.47 -5.38
N ARG A 153 11.07 13.57 -4.28
CA ARG A 153 10.46 12.41 -3.60
C ARG A 153 9.07 12.05 -4.13
N ILE A 154 8.34 13.02 -4.66
CA ILE A 154 6.96 12.85 -5.13
C ILE A 154 6.90 13.20 -6.61
N LEU A 155 7.11 14.47 -6.98
CA LEU A 155 6.80 14.93 -8.34
C LEU A 155 7.64 14.25 -9.43
N ALA A 156 8.91 13.98 -9.16
CA ALA A 156 9.78 13.26 -10.09
C ALA A 156 9.27 11.84 -10.38
N PHE A 157 8.50 11.24 -9.47
CA PHE A 157 7.94 9.90 -9.63
C PHE A 157 6.53 9.90 -10.22
N THR A 158 5.88 11.05 -10.37
CA THR A 158 4.53 11.15 -10.98
C THR A 158 4.57 11.34 -12.50
N VAL A 159 5.77 11.46 -13.08
CA VAL A 159 6.00 11.68 -14.52
C VAL A 159 6.75 10.48 -15.15
N PRO A 160 6.85 10.37 -16.49
CA PRO A 160 7.64 9.32 -17.13
C PRO A 160 9.10 9.31 -16.64
N PRO A 161 9.74 8.13 -16.49
CA PRO A 161 9.22 6.79 -16.81
C PRO A 161 8.45 6.13 -15.65
N TYR A 162 8.27 6.83 -14.54
CA TYR A 162 7.70 6.27 -13.31
C TYR A 162 6.18 6.21 -13.35
N ASN A 163 5.53 7.28 -13.84
CA ASN A 163 4.07 7.39 -14.01
C ASN A 163 3.27 7.05 -12.73
N GLY A 164 3.79 7.44 -11.57
CA GLY A 164 3.11 7.27 -10.30
C GLY A 164 1.81 8.09 -10.24
N ASN A 165 0.74 7.46 -9.79
CA ASN A 165 -0.61 8.05 -9.79
C ASN A 165 -1.28 8.04 -8.40
N THR A 166 -0.69 7.31 -7.45
CA THR A 166 -1.10 7.30 -6.04
C THR A 166 0.10 7.59 -5.15
N ILE A 167 -0.06 8.42 -4.14
CA ILE A 167 0.97 8.84 -3.22
C ILE A 167 0.54 8.48 -1.80
N VAL A 168 1.42 7.82 -1.05
CA VAL A 168 1.24 7.58 0.38
C VAL A 168 2.22 8.47 1.14
N ILE A 169 1.71 9.27 2.07
CA ILE A 169 2.52 10.11 2.97
C ILE A 169 2.55 9.45 4.35
N ASP A 170 3.66 8.76 4.63
CA ASP A 170 3.89 7.97 5.85
C ASP A 170 5.01 8.58 6.72
N HIS A 171 4.81 9.86 7.05
CA HIS A 171 5.74 10.72 7.78
C HIS A 171 5.18 11.17 9.13
N GLY A 172 6.03 11.79 9.95
CA GLY A 172 5.64 12.39 11.22
C GLY A 172 6.40 11.91 12.46
N PRO A 173 6.83 10.63 12.57
CA PRO A 173 7.46 10.18 13.81
C PRO A 173 8.78 10.87 14.19
N ASN A 174 9.49 11.47 13.22
CA ASN A 174 10.72 12.24 13.48
C ASN A 174 10.45 13.73 13.70
N ASP A 175 9.21 14.18 13.52
CA ASP A 175 8.78 15.57 13.73
C ASP A 175 8.51 15.89 15.21
N MET A 176 8.48 14.87 16.07
CA MET A 176 8.24 14.97 17.52
C MET A 176 9.06 16.06 18.23
N ALA A 177 10.36 16.19 17.93
CA ALA A 177 11.20 17.25 18.53
C ALA A 177 10.76 18.66 18.08
N SER A 178 10.28 18.79 16.85
CA SER A 178 9.71 20.05 16.34
C SER A 178 8.35 20.35 17.00
N LEU A 179 7.51 19.33 17.19
CA LEU A 179 6.25 19.51 17.92
C LEU A 179 6.46 19.92 19.38
N LYS A 180 7.45 19.32 20.05
CA LYS A 180 7.86 19.72 21.40
C LYS A 180 8.33 21.17 21.48
N SER A 181 8.92 21.71 20.41
CA SER A 181 9.32 23.12 20.31
C SER A 181 8.22 24.03 19.74
N GLY A 182 6.96 23.59 19.75
CA GLY A 182 5.80 24.40 19.36
C GLY A 182 5.55 24.48 17.85
N LYS A 183 6.21 23.68 17.04
CA LYS A 183 6.10 23.71 15.57
C LYS A 183 4.94 22.87 15.02
N LEU A 184 3.82 22.81 15.74
CA LEU A 184 2.60 22.17 15.24
C LEU A 184 1.99 23.00 14.09
N GLY A 185 1.93 24.32 14.28
CA GLY A 185 1.27 25.24 13.35
C GLY A 185 -0.24 25.23 13.49
N ASP A 186 -0.91 25.76 12.47
CA ASP A 186 -2.37 25.86 12.37
C ASP A 186 -2.86 25.10 11.13
N ILE A 187 -4.09 24.55 11.18
CA ILE A 187 -4.69 23.76 10.09
C ILE A 187 -4.74 24.51 8.75
N ASP A 188 -4.78 25.85 8.75
CA ASP A 188 -4.77 26.69 7.56
C ASP A 188 -3.39 27.22 7.15
N SER A 189 -2.35 26.93 7.94
CA SER A 189 -0.98 27.30 7.63
C SER A 189 -0.46 26.60 6.37
N TYR A 190 0.44 27.27 5.66
CA TYR A 190 1.31 26.71 4.61
C TYR A 190 2.80 26.90 4.95
N ASP A 191 3.12 27.28 6.19
CA ASP A 191 4.50 27.38 6.64
C ASP A 191 5.10 25.98 6.76
N VAL A 192 5.98 25.65 5.81
CA VAL A 192 6.72 24.39 5.73
C VAL A 192 7.54 24.07 6.98
N ARG A 193 7.76 25.04 7.87
CA ARG A 193 8.47 24.87 9.16
C ARG A 193 7.54 24.40 10.29
N THR A 194 6.26 24.23 10.02
CA THR A 194 5.25 23.71 10.95
C THR A 194 4.62 22.43 10.41
N PHE A 195 4.11 21.57 11.30
CA PHE A 195 3.57 20.26 10.91
C PHE A 195 2.37 20.36 9.97
N TYR A 196 1.36 21.16 10.33
CA TYR A 196 0.21 21.41 9.44
C TYR A 196 0.66 22.06 8.13
N GLY A 197 1.48 23.11 8.21
CA GLY A 197 1.92 23.85 7.03
C GLY A 197 2.75 23.02 6.05
N ALA A 198 3.60 22.13 6.56
CA ALA A 198 4.38 21.19 5.75
C ALA A 198 3.48 20.23 4.96
N TYR A 199 2.53 19.58 5.62
CA TYR A 199 1.56 18.70 4.95
C TYR A 199 0.71 19.47 3.93
N ASN A 200 0.14 20.61 4.33
CA ASN A 200 -0.70 21.43 3.46
C ASN A 200 0.07 21.89 2.21
N GLN A 201 1.33 22.30 2.36
CA GLN A 201 2.15 22.73 1.24
C GLN A 201 2.43 21.57 0.28
N ILE A 202 2.80 20.39 0.78
CA ILE A 202 3.06 19.22 -0.07
C ILE A 202 1.80 18.82 -0.83
N ILE A 203 0.68 18.67 -0.13
CA ILE A 203 -0.61 18.28 -0.74
C ILE A 203 -1.01 19.28 -1.82
N LYS A 204 -0.98 20.58 -1.49
CA LYS A 204 -1.29 21.66 -2.44
C LYS A 204 -0.40 21.57 -3.67
N LYS A 205 0.92 21.48 -3.49
CA LYS A 205 1.87 21.46 -4.61
C LYS A 205 1.76 20.20 -5.46
N THR A 206 1.49 19.05 -4.85
CA THR A 206 1.22 17.80 -5.56
C THR A 206 -0.05 17.91 -6.41
N LEU A 207 -1.17 18.37 -5.85
CA LEU A 207 -2.43 18.49 -6.59
C LEU A 207 -2.40 19.62 -7.64
N GLU A 208 -1.67 20.71 -7.37
CA GLU A 208 -1.40 21.75 -8.38
C GLU A 208 -0.62 21.21 -9.59
N SER A 209 0.27 20.23 -9.38
CA SER A 209 1.04 19.62 -10.47
C SER A 209 0.21 18.66 -11.32
N ASN A 210 -0.72 17.93 -10.70
CA ASN A 210 -1.66 17.06 -11.36
C ASN A 210 -2.85 16.78 -10.41
N PRO A 211 -4.04 17.33 -10.70
CA PRO A 211 -5.21 17.20 -9.81
C PRO A 211 -5.82 15.79 -9.81
N HIS A 212 -5.38 14.89 -10.70
CA HIS A 212 -5.83 13.50 -10.76
C HIS A 212 -5.01 12.56 -9.88
N LEU A 213 -3.93 13.04 -9.25
CA LEU A 213 -3.15 12.23 -8.31
C LEU A 213 -3.98 11.90 -7.07
N ARG A 214 -3.97 10.63 -6.67
CA ARG A 214 -4.53 10.23 -5.37
C ARG A 214 -3.47 10.42 -4.29
N ILE A 215 -3.85 11.04 -3.17
CA ILE A 215 -3.00 11.18 -2.00
C ILE A 215 -3.66 10.46 -0.82
N ILE A 216 -2.92 9.58 -0.16
CA ILE A 216 -3.30 8.86 1.05
C ILE A 216 -2.38 9.34 2.17
N ILE A 217 -2.96 9.72 3.30
CA ILE A 217 -2.21 10.04 4.52
C ILE A 217 -2.27 8.84 5.45
N THR A 218 -1.15 8.50 6.08
CA THR A 218 -1.17 7.57 7.22
C THR A 218 -1.15 8.37 8.51
N THR A 219 -1.76 7.86 9.58
CA THR A 219 -1.42 8.36 10.91
C THR A 219 -0.12 7.73 11.39
N LEU A 220 0.59 8.35 12.34
CA LEU A 220 1.65 7.66 13.06
C LEU A 220 1.12 6.36 13.68
N ILE A 221 1.97 5.33 13.75
CA ILE A 221 1.74 4.18 14.62
C ILE A 221 1.94 4.66 16.06
N ASN A 222 1.02 4.31 16.97
CA ASN A 222 1.08 4.76 18.37
C ASN A 222 2.45 4.47 18.99
N ARG A 223 2.90 5.43 19.81
CA ARG A 223 4.04 5.25 20.69
C ARG A 223 3.68 5.65 22.11
N TYR A 224 4.24 4.94 23.08
CA TYR A 224 4.19 5.30 24.50
C TYR A 224 5.63 5.50 24.96
N GLN A 225 5.84 6.44 25.89
CA GLN A 225 7.12 7.08 26.20
C GLN A 225 8.36 6.23 25.95
N VAL A 226 9.07 6.54 24.86
CA VAL A 226 10.39 6.02 24.53
C VAL A 226 11.25 7.23 24.18
N ASN A 227 12.38 7.40 24.87
CA ASN A 227 13.37 8.47 24.66
C ASN A 227 12.88 9.92 24.93
N GLY A 228 12.05 10.15 25.95
CA GLY A 228 11.77 11.49 26.48
C GLY A 228 10.84 12.38 25.64
N VAL A 229 10.14 11.81 24.66
CA VAL A 229 9.02 12.44 23.95
C VAL A 229 7.71 11.98 24.60
N SER A 230 6.88 12.93 25.06
CA SER A 230 5.60 12.61 25.67
C SER A 230 4.59 12.09 24.64
N GLN A 231 3.71 11.19 25.09
CA GLN A 231 2.59 10.66 24.31
C GLN A 231 1.70 11.79 23.72
N GLU A 232 1.59 12.90 24.44
CA GLU A 232 0.86 14.10 24.01
C GLU A 232 1.28 14.60 22.61
N PHE A 233 2.58 14.60 22.28
CA PHE A 233 3.03 15.07 20.96
C PHE A 233 2.70 14.07 19.84
N PHE A 234 2.64 12.78 20.16
CA PHE A 234 2.15 11.77 19.22
C PHE A 234 0.66 11.97 18.95
N GLU A 235 -0.14 12.16 20.01
CA GLU A 235 -1.58 12.40 19.91
C GLU A 235 -1.89 13.68 19.11
N LYS A 236 -1.11 14.74 19.32
CA LYS A 236 -1.17 15.97 18.51
C LYS A 236 -0.87 15.71 17.03
N ALA A 237 0.18 14.94 16.73
CA ALA A 237 0.52 14.60 15.35
C ALA A 237 -0.57 13.77 14.66
N VAL A 238 -1.09 12.75 15.34
CA VAL A 238 -2.17 11.88 14.84
C VAL A 238 -3.44 12.69 14.61
N THR A 239 -3.79 13.58 15.55
CA THR A 239 -4.94 14.48 15.41
C THR A 239 -4.76 15.39 14.19
N ALA A 240 -3.59 16.01 14.04
CA ALA A 240 -3.29 16.84 12.89
C ALA A 240 -3.42 16.08 11.57
N GLN A 241 -2.90 14.85 11.47
CA GLN A 241 -3.02 14.02 10.27
C GLN A 241 -4.47 13.71 9.91
N ARG A 242 -5.31 13.40 10.91
CA ARG A 242 -6.76 13.19 10.72
C ARG A 242 -7.44 14.45 10.20
N GLU A 243 -7.14 15.60 10.79
CA GLU A 243 -7.70 16.88 10.39
C GLU A 243 -7.25 17.31 8.99
N ILE A 244 -5.98 17.11 8.64
CA ILE A 244 -5.43 17.38 7.32
C ILE A 244 -6.12 16.49 6.27
N ALA A 245 -6.24 15.18 6.53
CA ALA A 245 -6.93 14.27 5.62
C ALA A 245 -8.38 14.72 5.40
N LYS A 246 -9.09 15.09 6.48
CA LYS A 246 -10.44 15.63 6.41
C LYS A 246 -10.52 16.94 5.61
N LYS A 247 -9.64 17.89 5.88
CA LYS A 247 -9.58 19.20 5.20
C LYS A 247 -9.44 19.06 3.68
N TRP A 248 -8.56 18.16 3.24
CA TRP A 248 -8.26 17.95 1.83
C TRP A 248 -9.14 16.88 1.17
N GLY A 249 -10.08 16.27 1.90
CA GLY A 249 -10.93 15.20 1.39
C GLY A 249 -10.17 13.93 0.99
N LEU A 250 -9.07 13.63 1.68
CA LEU A 250 -8.16 12.53 1.35
C LEU A 250 -8.46 11.26 2.15
N PRO A 251 -8.27 10.06 1.58
CA PRO A 251 -8.28 8.83 2.34
C PRO A 251 -7.22 8.83 3.46
N LEU A 252 -7.59 8.32 4.63
CA LEU A 252 -6.73 8.19 5.79
C LEU A 252 -6.54 6.72 6.17
N LEU A 253 -5.29 6.26 6.18
CA LEU A 253 -4.89 4.97 6.73
C LEU A 253 -4.49 5.15 8.20
N ASP A 254 -5.44 4.93 9.10
CA ASP A 254 -5.30 5.22 10.53
C ASP A 254 -4.59 4.10 11.31
N TYR A 255 -3.26 4.01 11.17
CA TYR A 255 -2.47 3.07 11.96
C TYR A 255 -2.58 3.27 13.47
N ALA A 256 -2.81 4.50 13.94
CA ALA A 256 -2.94 4.79 15.37
C ALA A 256 -4.13 4.04 15.96
N GLN A 257 -5.21 3.90 15.20
CA GLN A 257 -6.39 3.13 15.59
C GLN A 257 -6.26 1.63 15.25
N LEU A 258 -5.74 1.31 14.07
CA LEU A 258 -5.84 -0.04 13.50
C LEU A 258 -4.70 -0.99 13.88
N ALA A 259 -3.53 -0.47 14.23
CA ALA A 259 -2.34 -1.30 14.44
C ALA A 259 -2.35 -2.08 15.77
N GLY A 260 -3.30 -1.77 16.66
CA GLY A 260 -3.44 -2.44 17.96
C GLY A 260 -2.26 -2.16 18.90
N VAL A 261 -1.62 -0.99 18.76
CA VAL A 261 -0.50 -0.58 19.61
C VAL A 261 -1.00 0.25 20.78
N ASN A 262 -0.71 -0.21 22.00
CA ASN A 262 -0.98 0.45 23.27
C ASN A 262 0.27 0.39 24.18
N GLU A 263 0.16 0.97 25.39
CA GLU A 263 1.25 1.04 26.38
C GLU A 263 1.90 -0.32 26.67
N VAL A 264 1.10 -1.38 26.66
CA VAL A 264 1.53 -2.75 26.92
C VAL A 264 2.26 -3.30 25.68
N THR A 265 1.69 -3.16 24.48
CA THR A 265 2.23 -3.84 23.29
C THR A 265 3.40 -3.12 22.64
N VAL A 266 3.57 -1.82 22.88
CA VAL A 266 4.62 -1.01 22.23
C VAL A 266 6.02 -1.24 22.80
N GLN A 267 6.15 -1.88 23.96
CA GLN A 267 7.43 -2.01 24.66
C GLN A 267 8.50 -2.71 23.80
N PRO A 268 9.80 -2.36 23.96
CA PRO A 268 10.89 -3.04 23.29
C PRO A 268 10.83 -4.57 23.49
N GLY A 269 11.04 -5.32 22.41
CA GLY A 269 10.97 -6.79 22.41
C GLY A 269 9.55 -7.35 22.28
N ARG A 270 8.52 -6.50 22.13
CA ARG A 270 7.14 -6.92 21.81
C ARG A 270 6.82 -6.61 20.36
N LEU A 271 5.91 -5.66 20.10
CA LEU A 271 5.61 -5.22 18.73
C LEU A 271 6.70 -4.32 18.16
N THR A 272 7.54 -3.72 19.00
CA THR A 272 8.66 -2.87 18.55
C THR A 272 9.98 -3.44 19.04
N SER A 273 11.07 -3.18 18.32
CA SER A 273 12.42 -3.56 18.75
C SER A 273 13.00 -2.62 19.81
N ASP A 274 12.66 -1.34 19.74
CA ASP A 274 13.25 -0.27 20.55
C ASP A 274 12.22 0.71 21.12
N GLY A 275 10.92 0.37 21.07
CA GLY A 275 9.84 1.27 21.45
C GLY A 275 9.33 2.17 20.33
N LEU A 276 9.94 2.10 19.14
CA LEU A 276 9.59 2.90 17.97
C LEU A 276 9.48 2.03 16.71
N HIS A 277 10.55 1.32 16.35
CA HIS A 277 10.66 0.57 15.12
C HIS A 277 9.90 -0.75 15.25
N PRO A 278 8.95 -1.05 14.35
CA PRO A 278 8.26 -2.34 14.37
C PRO A 278 9.24 -3.52 14.32
N THR A 279 8.93 -4.59 15.05
CA THR A 279 9.54 -5.89 14.77
C THR A 279 9.09 -6.37 13.40
N LYS A 280 9.74 -7.42 12.87
CA LYS A 280 9.32 -8.01 11.59
C LYS A 280 7.87 -8.48 11.62
N GLU A 281 7.45 -9.16 12.68
CA GLU A 281 6.07 -9.62 12.87
C GLU A 281 5.09 -8.44 12.85
N PHE A 282 5.42 -7.36 13.55
CA PHE A 282 4.55 -6.20 13.57
C PHE A 282 4.53 -5.44 12.24
N SER A 283 5.65 -5.39 11.51
CA SER A 283 5.68 -4.89 10.12
C SER A 283 4.78 -5.70 9.19
N ASP A 284 4.74 -7.03 9.33
CA ASP A 284 3.85 -7.89 8.54
C ASP A 284 2.37 -7.60 8.86
N ARG A 285 2.05 -7.30 10.13
CA ARG A 285 0.72 -6.85 10.55
C ARG A 285 0.33 -5.50 9.91
N ILE A 286 1.24 -4.53 9.92
CA ILE A 286 1.04 -3.21 9.28
C ILE A 286 0.79 -3.39 7.77
N ALA A 287 1.52 -4.30 7.11
CA ALA A 287 1.29 -4.63 5.71
C ALA A 287 -0.13 -5.15 5.49
N GLN A 288 -0.62 -6.08 6.32
CA GLN A 288 -1.97 -6.63 6.18
C GLN A 288 -3.06 -5.56 6.37
N ILE A 289 -2.90 -4.66 7.34
CA ILE A 289 -3.80 -3.53 7.56
C ILE A 289 -3.82 -2.64 6.31
N SER A 290 -2.66 -2.32 5.76
CA SER A 290 -2.52 -1.52 4.54
C SER A 290 -3.21 -2.18 3.35
N ILE A 291 -2.96 -3.48 3.12
CA ILE A 291 -3.59 -4.25 2.04
C ILE A 291 -5.11 -4.19 2.14
N ASN A 292 -5.66 -4.40 3.34
CA ASN A 292 -7.09 -4.36 3.56
C ASN A 292 -7.65 -2.96 3.29
N PHE A 293 -6.96 -1.91 3.71
CA PHE A 293 -7.35 -0.53 3.40
C PHE A 293 -7.33 -0.24 1.90
N PHE A 294 -6.28 -0.61 1.16
CA PHE A 294 -6.25 -0.40 -0.29
C PHE A 294 -7.39 -1.15 -1.01
N LYS A 295 -7.79 -2.32 -0.51
CA LYS A 295 -8.93 -3.06 -1.07
C LYS A 295 -10.29 -2.38 -0.84
N THR A 296 -10.41 -1.44 0.11
CA THR A 296 -11.64 -0.64 0.26
C THR A 296 -11.68 0.58 -0.66
N LEU A 297 -10.55 0.92 -1.26
CA LEU A 297 -10.43 2.04 -2.19
C LEU A 297 -10.57 1.53 -3.62
N THR A 298 -11.32 2.28 -4.44
CA THR A 298 -11.26 2.12 -5.89
C THR A 298 -9.92 2.70 -6.37
N PRO A 299 -9.15 1.98 -7.21
CA PRO A 299 -7.93 2.44 -7.86
C PRO A 299 -8.07 3.74 -8.64
#